data_AF-A0A257T6M4-F1
#
_entry.id   AF-A0A257T6M4-F1
#
_cell.length_a   1.000
_cell.length_b   1.000
_cell.length_c   1.000
_cell.angle_alpha   90.00
_cell.angle_beta   90.00
_cell.angle_gamma   90.00
#
_symmetry.space_group_name_H-M   'P 1'
#
loop_
_entity.id
_entity.type
_entity.pdbx_description
1 polymer ?
#
loop_
_entity_poly.entity_id
_entity_poly.type
_entity_poly.pdbx_seq_one_letter_code
_entity_poly.pdbx_strand_id
1 'polypeptide(L)'
;MTTSVTDILGPKGRIAARLKQYECRSEQFAMAEAVAAAIAEKRHLLVEAGTGVGKSFAYLVPAILAATQDQQTPKQENDGGEEESGPSRRVIVSTHTISLQEQLMSKDLPLLKSVLPWEFTSVLVKGRSNYISLRRLRSAVERATSMFASEGEFADLRRVNAWSRETTDGSLSDIDRRPLPSVWDEARSDHGNCMGRKCPTYNQCFYYRARRRVQNAQILVVNHALYFSDLALRREGASILPNHDVVIFDEAHTLEAVAGDHLGMSVASSQVEYALNKLYNERTQRGLLVHHDLNDEVESVDRCRHLTRDFFDDLRAWQQLSGRSNGR
;
A
#
# COMPACT_ATOMS: atom_id res chain seq x y z
N MET A 1 31.74 -3.84 -17.14
CA MET A 1 31.54 -2.39 -17.35
C MET A 1 30.35 -1.96 -16.51
N THR A 2 30.56 -1.04 -15.57
CA THR A 2 29.48 -0.50 -14.73
C THR A 2 28.53 0.30 -15.62
N THR A 3 27.23 -0.01 -15.62
CA THR A 3 26.25 0.69 -16.46
C THR A 3 25.88 2.01 -15.80
N SER A 4 26.09 3.13 -16.48
CA SER A 4 25.76 4.46 -16.00
C SER A 4 24.36 4.91 -16.41
N VAL A 5 23.88 6.01 -15.81
CA VAL A 5 22.63 6.67 -16.20
C VAL A 5 22.66 7.07 -17.68
N THR A 6 23.81 7.55 -18.18
CA THR A 6 24.03 7.96 -19.57
C THR A 6 23.85 6.81 -20.56
N ASP A 7 24.28 5.60 -20.20
CA ASP A 7 24.15 4.43 -21.05
C ASP A 7 22.67 4.01 -21.25
N ILE A 8 21.78 4.49 -20.39
CA ILE A 8 20.35 4.12 -20.39
C ILE A 8 19.49 5.25 -20.96
N LEU A 9 19.64 6.47 -20.42
CA LEU A 9 18.84 7.66 -20.73
C LEU A 9 19.49 8.58 -21.78
N GLY A 10 20.74 8.35 -22.17
CA GLY A 10 21.39 9.18 -23.17
C GLY A 10 20.69 9.10 -24.54
N PRO A 11 21.03 10.01 -25.47
CA PRO A 11 20.42 10.05 -26.81
C PRO A 11 20.69 8.79 -27.65
N LYS A 12 21.74 8.02 -27.33
CA LYS A 12 22.05 6.70 -27.88
C LYS A 12 21.91 5.58 -26.84
N GLY A 13 21.26 5.88 -25.72
CA GLY A 13 21.10 4.96 -24.60
C GLY A 13 20.14 3.83 -24.91
N ARG A 14 20.09 2.84 -24.03
CA ARG A 14 19.28 1.63 -24.21
C ARG A 14 17.78 1.95 -24.37
N ILE A 15 17.25 2.98 -23.71
CA ILE A 15 15.84 3.37 -23.88
C ILE A 15 15.58 3.92 -25.28
N ALA A 16 16.49 4.77 -25.79
CA ALA A 16 16.40 5.33 -27.14
C ALA A 16 16.39 4.24 -28.22
N ALA A 17 17.13 3.15 -28.01
CA ALA A 17 17.16 2.01 -28.93
C ALA A 17 15.82 1.23 -29.00
N ARG A 18 15.01 1.28 -27.93
CA ARG A 18 13.74 0.54 -27.84
C ARG A 18 12.51 1.38 -28.18
N LEU A 19 12.52 2.66 -27.80
CA LEU A 19 11.39 3.57 -27.96
C LEU A 19 11.58 4.46 -29.20
N LYS A 20 10.76 4.25 -30.24
CA LYS A 20 10.83 4.98 -31.52
C LYS A 20 10.64 6.50 -31.40
N GLN A 21 9.94 6.96 -30.36
CA GLN A 21 9.65 8.37 -30.10
C GLN A 21 10.34 8.87 -28.82
N TYR A 22 11.46 8.25 -28.43
CA TYR A 22 12.23 8.74 -27.30
C TYR A 22 12.90 10.07 -27.63
N GLU A 23 12.66 11.06 -26.79
CA GLU A 23 13.32 12.36 -26.82
C GLU A 23 14.17 12.49 -25.57
N CYS A 24 15.48 12.60 -25.74
CA CYS A 24 16.40 12.87 -24.64
C CYS A 24 16.21 14.31 -24.17
N ARG A 25 15.87 14.49 -22.88
CA ARG A 25 15.67 15.81 -22.27
C ARG A 25 16.78 16.08 -21.25
N SER A 26 17.45 17.22 -21.35
CA SER A 26 18.54 17.60 -20.43
C SER A 26 18.10 17.63 -18.97
N GLU A 27 16.88 18.10 -18.69
CA GLU A 27 16.28 18.13 -17.36
C GLU A 27 16.08 16.72 -16.77
N GLN A 28 15.63 15.76 -17.61
CA GLN A 28 15.49 14.36 -17.21
C GLN A 28 16.85 13.78 -16.77
N PHE A 29 17.87 14.07 -17.57
CA PHE A 29 19.21 13.57 -17.36
C PHE A 29 19.85 14.18 -16.11
N ALA A 30 19.74 15.50 -15.93
CA ALA A 30 20.23 16.20 -14.75
C ALA A 30 19.56 15.70 -13.46
N MET A 31 18.24 15.48 -13.49
CA MET A 31 17.52 14.86 -12.37
C MET A 31 18.05 13.45 -12.07
N ALA A 32 18.28 12.64 -13.11
CA ALA A 32 18.75 11.27 -12.94
C ALA A 32 20.17 11.18 -12.35
N GLU A 33 21.08 12.06 -12.78
CA GLU A 33 22.42 12.18 -12.18
C GLU A 33 22.35 12.66 -10.74
N ALA A 34 21.52 13.66 -10.44
CA ALA A 34 21.33 14.15 -9.08
C ALA A 34 20.80 13.06 -8.14
N VAL A 35 19.84 12.25 -8.61
CA VAL A 35 19.30 11.10 -7.86
C VAL A 35 20.37 10.03 -7.68
N ALA A 36 21.16 9.70 -8.71
CA ALA A 36 22.25 8.75 -8.61
C ALA A 36 23.29 9.16 -7.57
N ALA A 37 23.71 10.43 -7.60
CA ALA A 37 24.65 11.00 -6.62
C ALA A 37 24.07 10.96 -5.21
N ALA A 38 22.80 11.36 -5.02
CA ALA A 38 22.14 11.35 -3.72
C ALA A 38 22.07 9.94 -3.10
N ILE A 39 21.78 8.92 -3.92
CA ILE A 39 21.77 7.52 -3.48
C ILE A 39 23.18 7.07 -3.08
N ALA A 40 24.19 7.37 -3.90
CA ALA A 40 25.58 6.98 -3.63
C ALA A 40 26.14 7.64 -2.36
N GLU A 41 25.86 8.93 -2.18
CA GLU A 41 26.30 9.76 -1.05
C GLU A 41 25.42 9.60 0.20
N LYS A 42 24.32 8.84 0.11
CA LYS A 42 23.34 8.62 1.19
C LYS A 42 22.78 9.92 1.77
N ARG A 43 22.46 10.89 0.91
CA ARG A 43 21.90 12.19 1.31
C ARG A 43 20.46 12.36 0.83
N HIS A 44 19.73 13.28 1.46
CA HIS A 44 18.43 13.70 0.97
C HIS A 44 18.58 14.60 -0.26
N LEU A 45 17.64 14.48 -1.18
CA LEU A 45 17.52 15.30 -2.38
C LEU A 45 16.05 15.69 -2.55
N LEU A 46 15.82 16.99 -2.72
CA LEU A 46 14.53 17.53 -3.14
C LEU A 46 14.68 18.01 -4.58
N VAL A 47 13.80 17.56 -5.47
CA VAL A 47 13.79 17.96 -6.87
C VAL A 47 12.41 18.51 -7.22
N GLU A 48 12.37 19.74 -7.71
CA GLU A 48 11.22 20.27 -8.41
C GLU A 48 11.40 19.99 -9.90
N ALA A 49 10.46 19.25 -10.49
CA ALA A 49 10.54 18.83 -11.87
C ALA A 49 9.17 19.01 -12.55
N GLY A 50 9.17 19.71 -13.68
CA GLY A 50 7.96 20.02 -14.44
C GLY A 50 7.18 18.77 -14.87
N THR A 51 5.94 18.95 -15.31
CA THR A 51 5.19 17.87 -15.94
C THR A 51 5.79 17.52 -17.31
N GLY A 52 5.81 16.23 -17.67
CA GLY A 52 6.28 15.81 -19.00
C GLY A 52 7.81 15.67 -19.16
N VAL A 53 8.61 16.09 -18.18
CA VAL A 53 10.09 15.95 -18.22
C VAL A 53 10.57 14.50 -18.13
N GLY A 54 9.67 13.54 -17.88
CA GLY A 54 10.02 12.12 -17.74
C GLY A 54 10.57 11.76 -16.37
N LYS A 55 10.01 12.38 -15.30
CA LYS A 55 10.37 12.18 -13.88
C LYS A 55 10.50 10.71 -13.49
N SER A 56 9.55 9.88 -13.91
CA SER A 56 9.52 8.45 -13.58
C SER A 56 10.83 7.75 -13.94
N PHE A 57 11.31 7.88 -15.18
CA PHE A 57 12.58 7.27 -15.56
C PHE A 57 13.78 7.93 -14.88
N ALA A 58 13.71 9.25 -14.64
CA ALA A 58 14.81 9.97 -13.99
C ALA A 58 15.08 9.45 -12.57
N TYR A 59 14.06 9.06 -11.81
CA TYR A 59 14.27 8.45 -10.49
C TYR A 59 14.37 6.91 -10.53
N LEU A 60 13.66 6.23 -11.45
CA LEU A 60 13.65 4.76 -11.52
C LEU A 60 14.98 4.18 -12.02
N VAL A 61 15.61 4.80 -13.02
CA VAL A 61 16.87 4.30 -13.58
C VAL A 61 17.98 4.25 -12.53
N PRO A 62 18.34 5.36 -11.85
CA PRO A 62 19.35 5.31 -10.80
C PRO A 62 18.94 4.43 -9.62
N ALA A 63 17.65 4.36 -9.28
CA ALA A 63 17.15 3.44 -8.25
C ALA A 63 17.41 1.97 -8.59
N ILE A 64 17.09 1.55 -9.82
CA ILE A 64 17.31 0.17 -10.26
C ILE A 64 18.81 -0.13 -10.33
N LEU A 65 19.62 0.79 -10.85
CA LEU A 65 21.08 0.63 -10.87
C LEU A 65 21.65 0.45 -9.45
N ALA A 66 21.12 1.19 -8.47
CA ALA A 66 21.51 1.01 -7.07
C ALA A 66 21.04 -0.33 -6.48
N ALA A 67 19.86 -0.81 -6.88
CA ALA A 67 19.29 -2.09 -6.45
C ALA A 67 19.96 -3.32 -7.07
N THR A 68 20.59 -3.16 -8.25
CA THR A 68 21.30 -4.23 -8.98
C THR A 68 22.82 -4.05 -8.99
N GLN A 69 23.37 -3.21 -8.11
CA GLN A 69 24.81 -2.94 -8.07
C GLN A 69 25.65 -4.21 -7.79
N ASP A 70 25.09 -5.16 -7.05
CA ASP A 70 25.66 -6.49 -6.80
C ASP A 70 25.90 -7.27 -8.09
N GLN A 71 25.00 -7.18 -9.07
CA GLN A 71 25.14 -7.82 -10.38
C GLN A 71 26.14 -7.12 -11.31
N GLN A 72 26.46 -5.85 -11.04
CA GLN A 72 27.37 -5.04 -11.87
C GLN A 72 28.84 -5.24 -11.53
N THR A 73 29.12 -5.65 -10.29
CA THR A 73 30.48 -5.82 -9.80
C THR A 73 30.95 -7.24 -10.17
N PRO A 74 32.03 -7.42 -10.95
CA PRO A 74 32.55 -8.75 -11.24
C PRO A 74 32.84 -9.48 -9.93
N LYS A 75 32.33 -10.70 -9.79
CA LYS A 75 32.71 -11.59 -8.69
C LYS A 75 34.23 -11.72 -8.71
N GLN A 76 34.92 -11.21 -7.70
CA GLN A 76 36.32 -11.57 -7.49
C GLN A 76 36.33 -13.04 -7.07
N GLU A 77 37.01 -13.88 -7.85
CA GLU A 77 37.34 -15.26 -7.49
C GLU A 77 38.26 -15.20 -6.25
N ASN A 78 37.67 -15.14 -5.07
CA ASN A 78 38.40 -15.41 -3.84
C ASN A 78 38.37 -16.92 -3.60
N ASP A 79 39.54 -17.52 -3.73
CA ASP A 79 39.83 -18.93 -3.48
C ASP A 79 39.39 -19.31 -2.04
N GLY A 80 38.26 -20.02 -1.93
CA GLY A 80 37.93 -20.83 -0.74
C GLY A 80 37.14 -20.21 0.42
N GLY A 81 36.45 -19.08 0.29
CA GLY A 81 35.61 -18.51 1.36
C GLY A 81 34.14 -18.36 0.96
N GLU A 82 33.21 -18.78 1.82
CA GLU A 82 31.77 -18.61 1.62
C GLU A 82 31.43 -17.15 1.27
N GLU A 83 30.84 -16.98 0.09
CA GLU A 83 30.54 -15.71 -0.56
C GLU A 83 29.44 -14.93 0.21
N GLU A 84 29.80 -13.92 1.00
CA GLU A 84 28.83 -12.88 1.40
C GLU A 84 28.65 -11.88 0.25
N SER A 85 27.84 -12.24 -0.74
CA SER A 85 27.18 -11.25 -1.59
C SER A 85 26.36 -10.35 -0.65
N GLY A 86 26.83 -9.13 -0.39
CA GLY A 86 26.13 -8.17 0.47
C GLY A 86 24.64 -8.04 0.06
N PRO A 87 23.74 -7.76 1.01
CA PRO A 87 22.31 -7.79 0.73
C PRO A 87 21.95 -6.85 -0.42
N SER A 88 21.22 -7.36 -1.42
CA SER A 88 20.71 -6.54 -2.52
C SER A 88 19.91 -5.37 -1.96
N ARG A 89 20.24 -4.16 -2.42
CA ARG A 89 19.57 -2.96 -1.91
C ARG A 89 18.10 -2.95 -2.28
N ARG A 90 17.26 -2.53 -1.34
CA ARG A 90 15.82 -2.34 -1.58
C ARG A 90 15.48 -0.87 -1.71
N VAL A 91 14.68 -0.56 -2.72
CA VAL A 91 14.18 0.77 -3.00
C VAL A 91 12.66 0.80 -2.83
N ILE A 92 12.17 1.76 -2.07
CA ILE A 92 10.75 2.10 -2.02
C ILE A 92 10.49 3.26 -2.99
N VAL A 93 9.50 3.11 -3.86
CA VAL A 93 8.91 4.20 -4.63
C VAL A 93 7.51 4.45 -4.07
N SER A 94 7.36 5.55 -3.35
CA SER A 94 6.10 5.95 -2.75
C SER A 94 5.44 6.99 -3.64
N THR A 95 4.19 6.76 -4.03
CA THR A 95 3.41 7.70 -4.85
C THR A 95 2.12 8.10 -4.15
N HIS A 96 1.54 9.22 -4.57
CA HIS A 96 0.27 9.68 -4.01
C HIS A 96 -0.94 8.91 -4.58
N THR A 97 -1.03 8.75 -5.91
CA THR A 97 -2.25 8.25 -6.58
C THR A 97 -2.12 6.81 -7.09
N ILE A 98 -3.26 6.09 -7.12
CA ILE A 98 -3.35 4.73 -7.67
C ILE A 98 -2.95 4.70 -9.15
N SER A 99 -3.38 5.70 -9.93
CA SER A 99 -3.08 5.78 -11.37
C SER A 99 -1.57 5.87 -11.65
N LEU A 100 -0.82 6.60 -10.83
CA LEU A 100 0.65 6.62 -10.94
C LEU A 100 1.27 5.27 -10.62
N GLN A 101 0.75 4.54 -9.63
CA GLN A 101 1.23 3.19 -9.30
C GLN A 101 1.00 2.22 -10.45
N GLU A 102 -0.20 2.27 -11.03
CA GLU A 102 -0.55 1.46 -12.19
C GLU A 102 0.34 1.79 -13.39
N GLN A 103 0.61 3.08 -13.64
CA GLN A 103 1.54 3.50 -14.69
C GLN A 103 2.94 2.93 -14.46
N LEU A 104 3.49 3.06 -13.24
CA LEU A 104 4.81 2.52 -12.92
C LEU A 104 4.87 1.01 -13.11
N MET A 105 3.85 0.29 -12.64
CA MET A 105 3.82 -1.17 -12.63
C MET A 105 3.48 -1.80 -13.99
N SER A 106 2.64 -1.15 -14.80
CA SER A 106 2.17 -1.69 -16.09
C SER A 106 2.98 -1.21 -17.29
N LYS A 107 3.68 -0.07 -17.19
CA LYS A 107 4.42 0.53 -18.30
C LYS A 107 5.88 0.75 -17.97
N ASP A 108 6.18 1.60 -16.98
CA ASP A 108 7.54 2.14 -16.81
C ASP A 108 8.53 1.05 -16.34
N LEU A 109 8.19 0.30 -15.29
CA LEU A 109 9.03 -0.78 -14.77
C LEU A 109 9.15 -1.96 -15.75
N PRO A 110 8.06 -2.45 -16.41
CA PRO A 110 8.19 -3.45 -17.47
C PRO A 110 9.07 -3.01 -18.64
N LEU A 111 8.97 -1.75 -19.06
CA LEU A 111 9.84 -1.21 -20.11
C LEU A 111 11.31 -1.25 -19.66
N LEU A 112 11.62 -0.74 -18.46
CA LEU A 112 12.98 -0.75 -17.93
C LEU A 112 13.51 -2.17 -17.78
N LYS A 113 12.67 -3.12 -17.34
CA LYS A 113 13.03 -4.54 -17.29
C LYS A 113 13.41 -5.11 -18.66
N SER A 114 12.74 -4.67 -19.73
CA SER A 114 13.06 -5.12 -21.09
C SER A 114 14.30 -4.50 -21.72
N VAL A 115 14.83 -3.42 -21.12
CA VAL A 115 15.89 -2.58 -21.70
C VAL A 115 17.20 -2.69 -20.91
N LEU A 116 17.10 -2.83 -19.60
CA LEU A 116 18.25 -2.99 -18.71
C LEU A 116 18.81 -4.40 -18.79
N PRO A 117 20.14 -4.57 -18.72
CA PRO A 117 20.79 -5.88 -18.77
C PRO A 117 20.74 -6.63 -17.43
N TRP A 118 20.15 -6.04 -16.39
CA TRP A 118 20.14 -6.55 -15.03
C TRP A 118 18.74 -7.04 -14.66
N GLU A 119 18.68 -8.19 -14.00
CA GLU A 119 17.42 -8.72 -13.51
C GLU A 119 17.04 -8.01 -12.21
N PHE A 120 15.83 -7.45 -12.18
CA PHE A 120 15.27 -6.91 -10.96
C PHE A 120 13.80 -7.32 -10.78
N THR A 121 13.38 -7.29 -9.52
CA THR A 121 12.02 -7.60 -9.10
C THR A 121 11.32 -6.33 -8.63
N SER A 122 10.11 -6.09 -9.16
CA SER A 122 9.25 -5.01 -8.70
C SER A 122 7.88 -5.55 -8.26
N VAL A 123 7.31 -4.96 -7.22
CA VAL A 123 5.99 -5.34 -6.70
C VAL A 123 5.23 -4.14 -6.17
N LEU A 124 3.93 -4.11 -6.46
CA LEU A 124 2.99 -3.18 -5.87
C LEU A 124 2.57 -3.67 -4.48
N VAL A 125 2.83 -2.86 -3.45
CA VAL A 125 2.41 -3.16 -2.09
C VAL A 125 1.10 -2.45 -1.79
N LYS A 126 0.08 -3.23 -1.44
CA LYS A 126 -1.25 -2.74 -1.09
C LYS A 126 -1.50 -2.94 0.41
N GLY A 127 -2.30 -2.07 1.02
CA GLY A 127 -2.76 -2.25 2.40
C GLY A 127 -3.57 -3.53 2.57
N ARG A 128 -3.56 -4.14 3.76
CA ARG A 128 -4.20 -5.43 4.06
C ARG A 128 -5.68 -5.48 3.66
N SER A 129 -6.43 -4.40 3.89
CA SER A 129 -7.86 -4.27 3.57
C SER A 129 -8.17 -4.37 2.08
N ASN A 130 -7.16 -4.29 1.20
CA ASN A 130 -7.34 -4.50 -0.23
C ASN A 130 -7.35 -5.97 -0.62
N TYR A 131 -7.09 -6.91 0.29
CA TYR A 131 -7.08 -8.34 -0.03
C TYR A 131 -8.30 -9.04 0.54
N ILE A 132 -8.91 -9.94 -0.22
CA ILE A 132 -9.97 -10.83 0.27
C ILE A 132 -9.40 -11.86 1.26
N SER A 133 -10.16 -12.17 2.31
CA SER A 133 -9.84 -13.26 3.25
C SER A 133 -10.76 -14.44 3.01
N LEU A 134 -10.22 -15.54 2.48
CA LEU A 134 -10.99 -16.76 2.18
C LEU A 134 -11.77 -17.29 3.39
N ARG A 135 -11.18 -17.19 4.60
CA ARG A 135 -11.85 -17.59 5.84
C ARG A 135 -13.03 -16.67 6.17
N ARG A 136 -12.81 -15.35 6.14
CA ARG A 136 -13.88 -14.39 6.47
C ARG A 136 -14.98 -14.41 5.42
N LEU A 137 -14.63 -14.57 4.16
CA LEU A 137 -15.58 -14.77 3.06
C LEU A 137 -16.45 -16.01 3.29
N ARG A 138 -15.85 -17.14 3.69
CA ARG A 138 -16.62 -18.34 4.07
C ARG A 138 -17.60 -18.06 5.20
N SER A 139 -17.12 -17.45 6.29
CA SER A 139 -17.99 -17.07 7.42
C SER A 139 -19.05 -16.03 7.05
N ALA A 140 -18.79 -15.14 6.09
CA ALA A 140 -19.77 -14.19 5.59
C ALA A 140 -20.86 -14.89 4.77
N VAL A 141 -20.50 -15.88 3.95
CA VAL A 141 -21.44 -16.71 3.19
C VAL A 141 -22.30 -17.57 4.12
N GLU A 142 -21.70 -18.18 5.14
CA GLU A 142 -22.42 -18.98 6.14
C GLU A 142 -23.41 -18.12 6.96
N ARG A 143 -23.02 -16.89 7.33
CA ARG A 143 -23.85 -15.96 8.12
C ARG A 143 -24.79 -15.09 7.26
N ALA A 144 -24.81 -15.29 5.95
CA ALA A 144 -25.40 -14.34 5.01
C ALA A 144 -26.90 -14.06 5.27
N THR A 145 -27.64 -15.06 5.74
CA THR A 145 -29.07 -14.95 6.10
C THR A 145 -29.34 -14.10 7.34
N SER A 146 -28.37 -14.01 8.27
CA SER A 146 -28.49 -13.26 9.53
C SER A 146 -27.95 -11.83 9.45
N MET A 147 -26.95 -11.58 8.61
CA MET A 147 -26.20 -10.33 8.60
C MET A 147 -26.59 -9.32 7.52
N PHE A 148 -27.05 -9.78 6.35
CA PHE A 148 -27.39 -8.88 5.25
C PHE A 148 -28.89 -8.64 5.20
N ALA A 149 -29.28 -7.37 5.04
CA ALA A 149 -30.68 -6.94 5.10
C ALA A 149 -31.31 -6.85 3.71
N SER A 150 -30.49 -6.78 2.65
CA SER A 150 -30.96 -6.56 1.28
C SER A 150 -30.58 -7.70 0.32
N GLU A 151 -31.46 -7.94 -0.66
CA GLU A 151 -31.21 -8.89 -1.76
C GLU A 151 -29.97 -8.50 -2.57
N GLY A 152 -29.68 -7.20 -2.67
CA GLY A 152 -28.50 -6.64 -3.34
C GLY A 152 -27.18 -7.08 -2.69
N GLU A 153 -27.07 -7.02 -1.36
CA GLU A 153 -25.88 -7.47 -0.63
C GLU A 153 -25.64 -8.97 -0.78
N PHE A 154 -26.72 -9.77 -0.80
CA PHE A 154 -26.62 -11.21 -1.00
C PHE A 154 -26.14 -11.58 -2.41
N ALA A 155 -26.65 -10.89 -3.44
CA ALA A 155 -26.17 -11.06 -4.82
C ALA A 155 -24.69 -10.62 -4.95
N ASP A 156 -24.32 -9.53 -4.30
CA ASP A 156 -22.96 -8.99 -4.29
C ASP A 156 -21.97 -9.95 -3.62
N LEU A 157 -22.32 -10.50 -2.45
CA LEU A 157 -21.53 -11.50 -1.74
C LEU A 157 -21.33 -12.78 -2.56
N ARG A 158 -22.39 -13.28 -3.22
CA ARG A 158 -22.29 -14.44 -4.11
C ARG A 158 -21.32 -14.18 -5.27
N ARG A 159 -21.36 -12.98 -5.86
CA ARG A 159 -20.42 -12.57 -6.90
C ARG A 159 -18.98 -12.52 -6.38
N VAL A 160 -18.73 -11.91 -5.22
CA VAL A 160 -17.40 -11.86 -4.59
C VAL A 160 -16.89 -13.28 -4.28
N ASN A 161 -17.78 -14.17 -3.84
CA ASN A 161 -17.43 -15.57 -3.58
C ASN A 161 -17.02 -16.31 -4.86
N ALA A 162 -17.74 -16.12 -5.97
CA ALA A 162 -17.36 -16.68 -7.25
C ALA A 162 -16.00 -16.13 -7.73
N TRP A 163 -15.85 -14.80 -7.75
CA TRP A 163 -14.60 -14.13 -8.15
C TRP A 163 -13.40 -14.59 -7.31
N SER A 164 -13.58 -14.84 -6.00
CA SER A 164 -12.48 -15.29 -5.13
C SER A 164 -11.83 -16.62 -5.54
N ARG A 165 -12.52 -17.42 -6.37
CA ARG A 165 -12.04 -18.70 -6.91
C ARG A 165 -11.27 -18.53 -8.24
N GLU A 166 -11.45 -17.40 -8.91
CA GLU A 166 -10.89 -17.10 -10.23
C GLU A 166 -9.74 -16.09 -10.15
N THR A 167 -9.76 -15.20 -9.15
CA THR A 167 -8.73 -14.17 -8.96
C THR A 167 -7.34 -14.76 -8.73
N THR A 168 -6.34 -14.10 -9.32
CA THR A 168 -4.94 -14.52 -9.20
C THR A 168 -4.29 -13.96 -7.93
N ASP A 169 -4.59 -12.70 -7.58
CA ASP A 169 -3.94 -11.97 -6.48
C ASP A 169 -4.88 -11.63 -5.31
N GLY A 170 -6.19 -11.84 -5.47
CA GLY A 170 -7.22 -11.61 -4.45
C GLY A 170 -7.35 -10.16 -4.01
N SER A 171 -6.90 -9.21 -4.83
CA SER A 171 -6.94 -7.79 -4.51
C SER A 171 -8.19 -7.10 -5.04
N LEU A 172 -8.64 -6.07 -4.34
CA LEU A 172 -9.80 -5.24 -4.71
C LEU A 172 -9.62 -4.52 -6.05
N SER A 173 -8.39 -4.41 -6.57
CA SER A 173 -8.13 -3.84 -7.90
C SER A 173 -8.29 -4.88 -9.03
N ASP A 174 -8.31 -6.18 -8.70
CA ASP A 174 -8.45 -7.29 -9.65
C ASP A 174 -9.93 -7.69 -9.87
N ILE A 175 -10.87 -6.99 -9.24
CA ILE A 175 -12.31 -7.22 -9.44
C ILE A 175 -12.91 -6.16 -10.36
N ASP A 176 -13.55 -6.59 -11.44
CA ASP A 176 -14.12 -5.68 -12.46
C ASP A 176 -15.14 -4.70 -11.88
N ARG A 177 -16.02 -5.21 -11.01
CA ARG A 177 -17.03 -4.41 -10.31
C ARG A 177 -16.74 -4.41 -8.82
N ARG A 178 -16.39 -3.23 -8.30
CA ARG A 178 -16.19 -3.01 -6.86
C ARG A 178 -17.40 -3.49 -6.06
N PRO A 179 -17.19 -4.35 -5.04
CA PRO A 179 -18.25 -4.78 -4.12
C PRO A 179 -18.81 -3.62 -3.32
N LEU A 180 -20.00 -3.82 -2.76
CA LEU A 180 -20.58 -2.92 -1.77
C LEU A 180 -19.66 -2.86 -0.54
N PRO A 181 -19.46 -1.67 0.07
CA PRO A 181 -18.63 -1.53 1.26
C PRO A 181 -19.01 -2.47 2.40
N SER A 182 -20.32 -2.67 2.65
CA SER A 182 -20.83 -3.59 3.67
C SER A 182 -20.42 -5.05 3.43
N VAL A 183 -20.43 -5.49 2.17
CA VAL A 183 -20.03 -6.85 1.77
C VAL A 183 -18.51 -7.02 1.84
N TRP A 184 -17.75 -6.05 1.34
CA TRP A 184 -16.29 -6.10 1.37
C TRP A 184 -15.75 -6.07 2.81
N ASP A 185 -16.31 -5.23 3.67
CA ASP A 185 -15.88 -5.12 5.07
C ASP A 185 -16.01 -6.44 5.83
N GLU A 186 -16.99 -7.27 5.49
CA GLU A 186 -17.19 -8.59 6.10
C GLU A 186 -16.23 -9.66 5.56
N ALA A 187 -15.79 -9.54 4.31
CA ALA A 187 -14.98 -10.56 3.66
C ALA A 187 -13.48 -10.22 3.55
N ARG A 188 -13.09 -8.94 3.63
CA ARG A 188 -11.71 -8.47 3.48
C ARG A 188 -10.78 -9.01 4.57
N SER A 189 -9.49 -9.08 4.27
CA SER A 189 -8.45 -9.35 5.26
C SER A 189 -8.36 -8.20 6.25
N ASP A 190 -8.29 -8.55 7.52
CA ASP A 190 -8.29 -7.62 8.65
C ASP A 190 -7.23 -8.06 9.67
N HIS A 191 -6.57 -7.09 10.32
CA HIS A 191 -5.52 -7.37 11.29
C HIS A 191 -6.08 -8.02 12.56
N GLY A 192 -7.16 -7.45 13.13
CA GLY A 192 -7.73 -7.88 14.40
C GLY A 192 -8.26 -9.31 14.38
N ASN A 193 -8.79 -9.75 13.23
CA ASN A 193 -9.31 -11.11 13.06
C ASN A 193 -8.27 -12.10 12.47
N CYS A 194 -7.04 -11.68 12.14
CA CYS A 194 -6.10 -12.57 11.47
C CYS A 194 -5.50 -13.61 12.43
N MET A 195 -5.68 -14.91 12.15
CA MET A 195 -5.05 -16.00 12.92
C MET A 195 -3.59 -16.26 12.52
N GLY A 196 -3.04 -15.49 11.58
CA GLY A 196 -1.69 -15.67 11.08
C GLY A 196 -1.42 -17.09 10.57
N ARG A 197 -0.31 -17.69 11.00
CA ARG A 197 0.10 -19.05 10.62
C ARG A 197 -0.88 -20.14 11.09
N LYS A 198 -1.70 -19.86 12.12
CA LYS A 198 -2.73 -20.79 12.62
C LYS A 198 -4.00 -20.80 11.76
N CYS A 199 -4.11 -19.89 10.77
CA CYS A 199 -5.27 -19.81 9.90
C CYS A 199 -5.39 -21.07 9.01
N PRO A 200 -6.54 -21.76 8.95
CA PRO A 200 -6.73 -22.93 8.10
C PRO A 200 -6.46 -22.68 6.61
N THR A 201 -6.64 -21.43 6.15
CA THR A 201 -6.43 -21.02 4.75
C THR A 201 -5.10 -20.27 4.56
N TYR A 202 -4.13 -20.37 5.47
CA TYR A 202 -2.87 -19.60 5.42
C TYR A 202 -2.08 -19.79 4.12
N ASN A 203 -1.96 -21.04 3.65
CA ASN A 203 -1.19 -21.35 2.43
C ASN A 203 -1.79 -20.73 1.17
N GLN A 204 -3.12 -20.63 1.12
CA GLN A 204 -3.87 -20.03 0.02
C GLN A 204 -4.16 -18.52 0.24
N CYS A 205 -3.73 -17.96 1.37
CA CYS A 205 -4.05 -16.58 1.72
C CYS A 205 -3.35 -15.58 0.79
N PHE A 206 -4.15 -14.85 0.01
CA PHE A 206 -3.67 -13.83 -0.93
C PHE A 206 -2.79 -12.77 -0.27
N TYR A 207 -3.19 -12.25 0.90
CA TYR A 207 -2.40 -11.28 1.65
C TYR A 207 -1.01 -11.81 2.02
N TYR A 208 -0.91 -13.03 2.56
CA TYR A 208 0.41 -13.59 2.93
C TYR A 208 1.23 -13.99 1.70
N ARG A 209 0.60 -14.43 0.60
CA ARG A 209 1.29 -14.63 -0.68
C ARG A 209 1.90 -13.32 -1.19
N ALA A 210 1.15 -12.22 -1.16
CA ALA A 210 1.64 -10.90 -1.51
C ALA A 210 2.77 -10.45 -0.55
N ARG A 211 2.60 -10.61 0.77
CA ARG A 211 3.61 -10.27 1.79
C ARG A 211 4.93 -11.01 1.56
N ARG A 212 4.90 -12.29 1.15
CA ARG A 212 6.10 -13.06 0.81
C ARG A 212 6.81 -12.50 -0.43
N ARG A 213 6.07 -12.11 -1.47
CA ARG A 213 6.66 -11.45 -2.66
C ARG A 213 7.36 -10.14 -2.29
N VAL A 214 6.77 -9.36 -1.40
CA VAL A 214 7.33 -8.09 -0.92
C VAL A 214 8.69 -8.28 -0.21
N GLN A 215 8.89 -9.38 0.52
CA GLN A 215 10.16 -9.63 1.21
C GLN A 215 11.33 -9.91 0.25
N ASN A 216 11.03 -10.48 -0.91
CA ASN A 216 12.04 -10.88 -1.90
C ASN A 216 12.20 -9.88 -3.04
N ALA A 217 11.45 -8.76 -3.02
CA ALA A 217 11.50 -7.78 -4.09
C ALA A 217 12.53 -6.67 -3.80
N GLN A 218 13.17 -6.19 -4.87
CA GLN A 218 14.13 -5.08 -4.82
C GLN A 218 13.43 -3.72 -4.92
N ILE A 219 12.43 -3.59 -5.79
CA ILE A 219 11.69 -2.34 -5.99
C ILE A 219 10.27 -2.50 -5.46
N LEU A 220 9.90 -1.73 -4.45
CA LEU A 220 8.58 -1.74 -3.84
C LEU A 220 7.84 -0.46 -4.19
N VAL A 221 6.76 -0.58 -4.97
CA VAL A 221 5.87 0.56 -5.24
C VAL A 221 4.79 0.58 -4.19
N VAL A 222 4.63 1.70 -3.48
CA VAL A 222 3.68 1.85 -2.37
C VAL A 222 2.92 3.18 -2.49
N ASN A 223 1.77 3.33 -1.82
CA ASN A 223 1.21 4.67 -1.62
C ASN A 223 1.88 5.36 -0.42
N HIS A 224 1.85 6.70 -0.38
CA HIS A 224 2.33 7.48 0.77
C HIS A 224 1.69 7.03 2.09
N ALA A 225 0.37 6.81 2.08
CA ALA A 225 -0.38 6.35 3.24
C ALA A 225 0.19 5.07 3.88
N LEU A 226 0.50 4.05 3.06
CA LEU A 226 1.08 2.79 3.51
C LEU A 226 2.51 2.96 4.00
N TYR A 227 3.30 3.83 3.36
CA TYR A 227 4.66 4.11 3.80
C TYR A 227 4.66 4.75 5.20
N PHE A 228 3.84 5.79 5.42
CA PHE A 228 3.76 6.44 6.73
C PHE A 228 3.12 5.53 7.80
N SER A 229 2.16 4.68 7.42
CA SER A 229 1.63 3.64 8.31
C SER A 229 2.71 2.62 8.72
N ASP A 230 3.57 2.22 7.78
CA ASP A 230 4.73 1.35 8.09
C ASP A 230 5.71 2.06 9.03
N LEU A 231 5.98 3.34 8.80
CA LEU A 231 6.87 4.13 9.65
C LEU A 231 6.33 4.28 11.08
N ALA A 232 5.02 4.48 11.24
CA ALA A 232 4.37 4.51 12.55
C ALA A 232 4.54 3.17 13.28
N LEU A 233 4.22 2.06 12.61
CA LEU A 233 4.34 0.71 13.19
C LEU A 233 5.79 0.35 13.55
N ARG A 234 6.78 0.82 12.80
CA ARG A 234 8.20 0.58 13.11
C ARG A 234 8.62 1.18 14.43
N ARG A 235 8.05 2.31 14.82
CA ARG A 235 8.30 2.93 16.13
C ARG A 235 7.78 2.05 17.28
N GLU A 236 6.80 1.21 17.00
CA GLU A 236 6.20 0.24 17.93
C GLU A 236 6.82 -1.17 17.82
N GLY A 237 7.86 -1.35 16.99
CA GLY A 237 8.56 -2.62 16.81
C GLY A 237 7.93 -3.58 15.78
N ALA A 238 6.96 -3.11 14.98
CA ALA A 238 6.32 -3.90 13.91
C ALA A 238 6.60 -3.31 12.53
N SER A 239 6.45 -4.08 11.45
CA SER A 239 6.59 -3.54 10.08
C SER A 239 5.72 -4.24 9.03
N ILE A 240 5.28 -3.47 8.04
CA ILE A 240 4.58 -3.88 6.83
C ILE A 240 5.53 -3.91 5.63
N LEU A 241 6.62 -3.14 5.62
CA LEU A 241 7.63 -3.17 4.56
C LEU A 241 8.90 -3.83 5.09
N PRO A 242 9.72 -4.47 4.23
CA PRO A 242 11.05 -4.92 4.62
C PRO A 242 11.96 -3.71 4.90
N ASN A 243 13.13 -3.97 5.49
CA ASN A 243 14.17 -2.94 5.57
C ASN A 243 14.61 -2.56 4.15
N HIS A 244 14.85 -1.26 3.98
CA HIS A 244 15.12 -0.64 2.69
C HIS A 244 16.18 0.44 2.85
N ASP A 245 16.90 0.70 1.77
CA ASP A 245 18.08 1.56 1.75
C ASP A 245 17.77 2.92 1.13
N VAL A 246 16.80 2.95 0.21
CA VAL A 246 16.41 4.15 -0.54
C VAL A 246 14.89 4.29 -0.55
N VAL A 247 14.43 5.52 -0.39
CA VAL A 247 13.01 5.88 -0.55
C VAL A 247 12.91 7.06 -1.50
N ILE A 248 12.06 6.92 -2.50
CA ILE A 248 11.72 7.96 -3.46
C ILE A 248 10.26 8.32 -3.22
N PHE A 249 9.98 9.59 -2.98
CA PHE A 249 8.62 10.11 -2.90
C PHE A 249 8.29 10.88 -4.17
N ASP A 250 7.38 10.34 -4.96
CA ASP A 250 6.80 11.02 -6.13
C ASP A 250 5.58 11.83 -5.70
N GLU A 251 5.34 12.99 -6.31
CA GLU A 251 4.30 13.94 -5.86
C GLU A 251 4.43 14.35 -4.38
N ALA A 252 5.68 14.63 -3.98
CA ALA A 252 6.10 14.89 -2.60
C ALA A 252 5.37 16.07 -1.93
N HIS A 253 4.70 16.94 -2.70
CA HIS A 253 3.88 18.04 -2.19
C HIS A 253 2.72 17.57 -1.29
N THR A 254 2.31 16.31 -1.39
CA THR A 254 1.24 15.73 -0.56
C THR A 254 1.75 15.09 0.74
N LEU A 255 3.06 14.95 0.91
CA LEU A 255 3.63 14.15 2.00
C LEU A 255 3.30 14.68 3.38
N GLU A 256 3.32 16.00 3.58
CA GLU A 256 3.07 16.61 4.90
C GLU A 256 1.67 16.26 5.40
N ALA A 257 0.66 16.45 4.54
CA ALA A 257 -0.73 16.13 4.87
C ALA A 257 -0.90 14.63 5.16
N VAL A 258 -0.36 13.76 4.31
CA VAL A 258 -0.47 12.30 4.50
C VAL A 258 0.29 11.85 5.75
N ALA A 259 1.46 12.41 6.03
CA ALA A 259 2.23 12.11 7.23
C ALA A 259 1.44 12.53 8.48
N GLY A 260 0.81 13.72 8.47
CA GLY A 260 -0.04 14.19 9.57
C GLY A 260 -1.20 13.23 9.86
N ASP A 261 -1.89 12.78 8.81
CA ASP A 261 -3.03 11.86 8.94
C ASP A 261 -2.63 10.47 9.49
N HIS A 262 -1.43 9.98 9.17
CA HIS A 262 -0.99 8.62 9.51
C HIS A 262 -0.05 8.51 10.71
N LEU A 263 0.65 9.58 11.08
CA LEU A 263 1.45 9.66 12.30
C LEU A 263 0.66 10.27 13.47
N GLY A 264 -0.46 10.95 13.16
CA GLY A 264 -1.37 11.51 14.14
C GLY A 264 -2.41 10.51 14.64
N MET A 265 -3.19 10.93 15.64
CA MET A 265 -4.38 10.22 16.11
C MET A 265 -5.62 10.97 15.64
N SER A 266 -6.57 10.26 15.04
CA SER A 266 -7.87 10.82 14.65
C SER A 266 -8.99 9.98 15.25
N VAL A 267 -10.01 10.63 15.79
CA VAL A 267 -11.24 9.98 16.24
C VAL A 267 -12.42 10.73 15.64
N ALA A 268 -13.27 10.03 14.88
CA ALA A 268 -14.43 10.61 14.23
C ALA A 268 -15.73 10.05 14.81
N SER A 269 -16.74 10.90 14.99
CA SER A 269 -18.06 10.50 15.52
C SER A 269 -18.67 9.38 14.69
N SER A 270 -18.56 9.46 13.37
CA SER A 270 -19.05 8.43 12.45
C SER A 270 -18.35 7.08 12.58
N GLN A 271 -17.07 7.04 12.95
CA GLN A 271 -16.33 5.79 13.18
C GLN A 271 -16.82 5.09 14.45
N VAL A 272 -17.03 5.84 15.53
CA VAL A 272 -17.58 5.30 16.77
C VAL A 272 -19.01 4.81 16.54
N GLU A 273 -19.83 5.62 15.88
CA GLU A 273 -21.21 5.29 15.52
C GLU A 273 -21.30 4.02 14.65
N TYR A 274 -20.40 3.85 13.67
CA TYR A 274 -20.31 2.62 12.88
C TYR A 274 -19.97 1.40 13.73
N ALA A 275 -19.05 1.53 14.69
CA ALA A 275 -18.69 0.44 15.60
C ALA A 275 -19.87 0.05 16.51
N LEU A 276 -20.57 1.04 17.08
CA LEU A 276 -21.76 0.81 17.91
C LEU A 276 -22.89 0.15 17.10
N ASN A 277 -23.11 0.57 15.85
CA ASN A 277 -24.09 -0.06 14.95
C ASN A 277 -23.77 -1.52 14.61
N LYS A 278 -22.49 -1.94 14.67
CA LYS A 278 -22.14 -3.36 14.53
C LYS A 278 -22.48 -4.18 15.77
N LEU A 279 -22.37 -3.59 16.95
CA LEU A 279 -22.77 -4.24 18.20
C LEU A 279 -24.29 -4.37 18.26
N TYR A 280 -24.99 -3.27 18.01
CA TYR A 280 -26.45 -3.22 17.97
C TYR A 280 -26.96 -2.02 17.15
N ASN A 281 -27.84 -2.28 16.19
CA ASN A 281 -28.53 -1.26 15.41
C ASN A 281 -30.00 -1.20 15.84
N GLU A 282 -30.40 -0.10 16.47
CA GLU A 282 -31.77 0.09 16.98
C GLU A 282 -32.83 -0.02 15.88
N ARG A 283 -32.56 0.51 14.68
CA ARG A 283 -33.53 0.55 13.58
C ARG A 283 -33.83 -0.83 13.02
N THR A 284 -32.82 -1.69 12.91
CA THR A 284 -32.98 -3.04 12.38
C THR A 284 -33.16 -4.10 13.47
N GLN A 285 -32.94 -3.73 14.74
CA GLN A 285 -32.89 -4.63 15.90
C GLN A 285 -31.96 -5.84 15.67
N ARG A 286 -30.85 -5.60 14.96
CA ARG A 286 -29.85 -6.61 14.64
C ARG A 286 -28.47 -6.13 15.07
N GLY A 287 -27.55 -7.07 15.28
CA GLY A 287 -26.16 -6.78 15.63
C GLY A 287 -25.46 -8.00 16.23
N LEU A 288 -24.19 -7.84 16.58
CA LEU A 288 -23.40 -8.91 17.22
C LEU A 288 -23.97 -9.31 18.58
N LEU A 289 -24.51 -8.37 19.36
CA LEU A 289 -25.07 -8.66 20.68
C LEU A 289 -26.30 -9.57 20.58
N VAL A 290 -27.22 -9.24 19.67
CA VAL A 290 -28.42 -10.05 19.40
C VAL A 290 -28.03 -11.44 18.87
N HIS A 291 -27.01 -11.53 18.03
CA HIS A 291 -26.55 -12.82 17.47
C HIS A 291 -25.95 -13.76 18.53
N HIS A 292 -25.35 -13.22 19.58
CA HIS A 292 -24.73 -13.98 20.66
C HIS A 292 -25.60 -14.08 21.92
N ASP A 293 -26.89 -13.74 21.82
CA ASP A 293 -27.85 -13.71 22.93
C ASP A 293 -27.42 -12.82 24.12
N LEU A 294 -26.62 -11.78 23.86
CA LEU A 294 -26.12 -10.80 24.84
C LEU A 294 -27.03 -9.56 24.91
N ASN A 295 -28.33 -9.77 25.06
CA ASN A 295 -29.31 -8.69 25.01
C ASN A 295 -29.20 -7.70 26.18
N ASP A 296 -28.68 -8.16 27.34
CA ASP A 296 -28.48 -7.32 28.51
C ASP A 296 -27.43 -6.20 28.27
N GLU A 297 -26.56 -6.36 27.28
CA GLU A 297 -25.54 -5.37 26.92
C GLU A 297 -26.02 -4.31 25.92
N VAL A 298 -27.27 -4.40 25.46
CA VAL A 298 -27.83 -3.39 24.54
C VAL A 298 -27.88 -2.01 25.21
N GLU A 299 -28.25 -1.95 26.50
CA GLU A 299 -28.27 -0.70 27.26
C GLU A 299 -26.87 -0.06 27.37
N SER A 300 -25.82 -0.88 27.47
CA SER A 300 -24.41 -0.43 27.44
C SER A 300 -24.07 0.26 26.12
N VAL A 301 -24.56 -0.24 24.98
CA VAL A 301 -24.35 0.37 23.66
C VAL A 301 -25.03 1.73 23.59
N ASP A 302 -26.28 1.84 24.04
CA ASP A 302 -27.04 3.09 24.02
C ASP A 302 -26.43 4.14 24.95
N ARG A 303 -25.96 3.73 26.13
CA ARG A 303 -25.19 4.61 27.03
C ARG A 303 -23.91 5.12 26.36
N CYS A 304 -23.16 4.25 25.69
CA CYS A 304 -21.97 4.63 24.93
C CYS A 304 -22.29 5.62 23.80
N ARG A 305 -23.43 5.47 23.10
CA ARG A 305 -23.87 6.42 22.07
C ARG A 305 -24.09 7.83 22.64
N HIS A 306 -24.76 7.93 23.80
CA HIS A 306 -24.99 9.21 24.47
C HIS A 306 -23.66 9.88 24.88
N LEU A 307 -22.79 9.16 25.59
CA LEU A 307 -21.48 9.68 26.00
C LEU A 307 -20.61 10.10 24.82
N THR A 308 -20.66 9.35 23.72
CA THR A 308 -19.95 9.71 22.48
C THR A 308 -20.48 11.02 21.91
N ARG A 309 -21.80 11.20 21.86
CA ARG A 309 -22.42 12.43 21.37
C ARG A 309 -22.00 13.63 22.22
N ASP A 310 -22.12 13.51 23.54
CA ASP A 310 -21.73 14.56 24.50
C ASP A 310 -20.26 14.95 24.31
N PHE A 311 -19.36 13.97 24.21
CA PHE A 311 -17.93 14.21 23.96
C PHE A 311 -17.66 15.01 22.67
N PHE A 312 -18.32 14.66 21.56
CA PHE A 312 -18.13 15.36 20.29
C PHE A 312 -18.79 16.74 20.27
N ASP A 313 -19.88 16.93 21.02
CA ASP A 313 -20.52 18.23 21.19
C ASP A 313 -19.65 19.17 22.04
N ASP A 314 -19.06 18.67 23.13
CA ASP A 314 -18.08 19.39 23.95
C ASP A 314 -16.84 19.79 23.14
N LEU A 315 -16.30 18.88 22.33
CA LEU A 315 -15.19 19.17 21.42
C LEU A 315 -15.55 20.26 20.40
N ARG A 316 -16.77 20.21 19.85
CA ARG A 316 -17.25 21.23 18.90
C ARG A 316 -17.39 22.59 19.58
N ALA A 317 -17.94 22.63 20.79
CA ALA A 317 -18.08 23.85 21.57
C ALA A 317 -16.70 24.45 21.90
N TRP A 318 -15.75 23.62 22.34
CA TRP A 318 -14.37 24.04 22.57
C TRP A 318 -13.71 24.60 21.31
N GLN A 319 -13.85 23.93 20.15
CA GLN A 319 -13.28 24.39 18.89
C GLN A 319 -13.86 25.75 18.46
N GLN A 320 -15.15 26.00 18.70
CA GLN A 320 -15.79 27.29 18.40
C GLN A 320 -15.29 28.42 19.31
N LEU A 321 -15.02 28.12 20.59
CA LEU A 321 -14.62 29.11 21.60
C LEU A 321 -13.11 29.40 21.61
N SER A 322 -12.29 28.39 21.34
CA SER A 322 -10.84 28.42 21.60
C SER A 322 -10.00 27.82 20.48
N GLY A 323 -10.63 27.22 19.46
CA GLY A 323 -9.93 26.56 18.38
C GLY A 323 -9.27 27.55 17.43
N ARG A 324 -7.99 27.31 17.11
CA ARG A 324 -7.38 27.96 15.94
C ARG A 324 -8.00 27.36 14.67
N SER A 325 -8.20 28.20 13.65
CA SER A 325 -8.47 27.71 12.29
C SER A 325 -7.36 26.74 11.91
N ASN A 326 -7.72 25.53 11.48
CA ASN A 326 -6.79 24.49 11.10
C ASN A 326 -6.24 24.67 9.67
N GLY A 327 -6.33 25.88 9.10
CA GLY A 327 -5.74 26.23 7.81
C GLY A 327 -6.25 25.42 6.63
N ARG A 328 -7.33 24.66 6.81
CA ARG A 328 -8.05 23.89 5.79
C ARG A 328 -9.36 24.58 5.42
#